data_AF-A0A1H8IF63-F1
#
_entry.id   AF-A0A1H8IF63-F1
#
_cell.length_a   1.000
_cell.length_b   1.000
_cell.length_c   1.000
_cell.angle_alpha   90.00
_cell.angle_beta   90.00
_cell.angle_gamma   90.00
#
_symmetry.space_group_name_H-M   'P 1'
#
loop_
_entity.id
_entity.type
_entity.pdbx_description
1 polymer ?
#
loop_
_entity_poly.entity_id
_entity_poly.type
_entity_poly.pdbx_seq_one_letter_code
_entity_poly.pdbx_strand_id
1 'polypeptide(L)'
;MPDARLFGTAVELGGVPAAVADHEALRARVTRVPRAGLEWPARYRLPRPEPLPVVALAGSRDPLAGPEVVRRWARLSSEASRPHVVDGGHLFHLDNPSAVTSLIADRLG
;
A
#
# COMPACT_ATOMS: atom_id res chain seq x y z
N MET A 1 -11.36 4.88 -12.54
CA MET A 1 -10.98 6.19 -11.95
C MET A 1 -10.33 7.06 -13.01
N PRO A 2 -10.73 8.34 -13.21
CA PRO A 2 -10.09 9.27 -14.15
C PRO A 2 -8.62 9.62 -13.82
N ASP A 3 -7.81 10.02 -14.80
CA ASP A 3 -6.38 10.35 -14.61
C ASP A 3 -6.13 11.50 -13.64
N ALA A 4 -6.91 12.57 -13.73
CA ALA A 4 -6.78 13.71 -12.81
C ALA A 4 -6.98 13.29 -11.34
N ARG A 5 -7.96 12.42 -11.08
CA ARG A 5 -8.21 11.88 -9.74
C ARG A 5 -7.09 10.94 -9.31
N LEU A 6 -6.60 10.09 -10.21
CA LEU A 6 -5.47 9.20 -9.92
C LEU A 6 -4.21 9.96 -9.53
N PHE A 7 -3.87 11.01 -10.29
CA PHE A 7 -2.72 11.86 -9.99
C PHE A 7 -2.88 12.58 -8.66
N GLY A 8 -4.04 13.20 -8.41
CA GLY A 8 -4.34 13.86 -7.14
C GLY A 8 -4.16 12.91 -5.94
N THR A 9 -4.74 11.71 -6.02
CA THR A 9 -4.55 10.69 -4.99
C THR A 9 -3.07 10.30 -4.81
N ALA A 10 -2.30 10.15 -5.90
CA ALA A 10 -0.88 9.83 -5.79
C ALA A 10 -0.07 10.94 -5.08
N VAL A 11 -0.44 12.21 -5.29
CA VAL A 11 0.15 13.36 -4.57
C VAL A 11 -0.28 13.35 -3.10
N GLU A 12 -1.57 13.18 -2.80
CA GLU A 12 -2.10 13.14 -1.44
C GLU A 12 -1.46 12.05 -0.58
N LEU A 13 -1.17 10.89 -1.17
CA LEU A 13 -0.52 9.78 -0.49
C LEU A 13 1.01 9.94 -0.37
N GLY A 14 1.58 11.01 -0.94
CA GLY A 14 3.02 11.28 -0.95
C GLY A 14 3.81 10.50 -2.01
N GLY A 15 3.14 9.75 -2.88
CA GLY A 15 3.78 8.96 -3.94
C GLY A 15 4.27 9.81 -5.13
N VAL A 16 3.80 11.05 -5.24
CA VAL A 16 4.25 12.03 -6.24
C VAL A 16 4.48 13.37 -5.55
N PRO A 17 5.67 13.99 -5.68
CA PRO A 17 5.91 15.33 -5.13
C PRO A 17 4.97 16.38 -5.74
N ALA A 18 4.44 17.28 -4.91
CA ALA A 18 3.50 18.31 -5.35
C ALA A 18 4.05 19.20 -6.48
N ALA A 19 5.37 19.47 -6.49
CA ALA A 19 6.03 20.26 -7.54
C ALA A 19 5.90 19.66 -8.96
N VAL A 20 5.59 18.36 -9.08
CA VAL A 20 5.32 17.72 -10.37
C VAL A 20 3.97 18.19 -10.96
N ALA A 21 3.04 18.65 -10.11
CA ALA A 21 1.71 19.09 -10.53
C ALA A 21 1.76 20.35 -11.41
N ASP A 22 2.77 21.19 -11.23
CA ASP A 22 2.95 22.45 -11.96
C ASP A 22 3.43 22.25 -13.42
N HIS A 23 3.81 21.02 -13.78
CA HIS A 23 4.32 20.68 -15.10
C HIS A 23 3.41 19.66 -15.80
N GLU A 24 2.59 20.14 -16.74
CA GLU A 24 1.61 19.32 -17.46
C GLU A 24 2.23 18.07 -18.13
N ALA A 25 3.38 18.24 -18.79
CA ALA A 25 4.07 17.14 -19.45
C ALA A 25 4.58 16.08 -18.46
N LEU A 26 5.00 16.48 -17.25
CA LEU A 26 5.43 15.54 -16.22
C LEU A 26 4.24 14.84 -15.57
N ARG A 27 3.17 15.58 -15.26
CA ARG A 27 1.92 15.02 -14.75
C ARG A 27 1.38 13.90 -15.65
N ALA A 28 1.34 14.14 -16.96
CA ALA A 28 0.89 13.14 -17.93
C ALA A 28 1.78 11.88 -17.95
N ARG A 29 3.10 12.04 -17.84
CA ARG A 29 4.06 10.92 -17.81
C ARG A 29 3.98 10.12 -16.51
N VAL A 30 3.97 10.81 -15.37
CA VAL A 30 3.94 10.18 -14.04
C VAL A 30 2.64 9.41 -13.84
N THR A 31 1.51 9.94 -14.31
CA THR A 31 0.20 9.26 -14.17
C THR A 31 0.14 7.90 -14.88
N ARG A 32 0.95 7.68 -15.93
CA ARG A 32 0.97 6.40 -16.66
C ARG A 32 1.42 5.23 -15.78
N VAL A 33 2.33 5.46 -14.84
CA VAL A 33 2.87 4.40 -13.97
C VAL A 33 1.78 3.81 -13.06
N PRO A 34 1.10 4.59 -12.19
CA PRO A 34 0.04 4.03 -11.38
C PRO A 34 -1.18 3.61 -12.22
N ARG A 35 -1.41 4.22 -13.40
CA ARG A 35 -2.48 3.79 -14.32
C ARG A 35 -2.28 2.34 -14.76
N ALA A 36 -1.08 2.00 -15.21
CA ALA A 36 -0.73 0.62 -15.58
C ALA A 36 -0.88 -0.33 -14.39
N GLY A 37 -0.49 0.11 -13.19
CA GLY A 37 -0.66 -0.66 -11.95
C GLY A 37 -2.13 -0.97 -11.59
N LEU A 38 -3.09 -0.15 -12.04
CA LEU A 38 -4.52 -0.37 -11.79
C LEU A 38 -5.21 -1.28 -12.80
N GLU A 39 -4.56 -1.67 -13.89
CA GLU A 39 -5.15 -2.60 -14.87
C GLU A 39 -5.22 -4.04 -14.33
N TRP A 40 -4.26 -4.40 -13.47
CA TRP A 40 -4.14 -5.74 -12.91
C TRP A 40 -5.17 -6.08 -11.81
N PRO A 41 -5.44 -5.21 -10.81
CA PRO A 41 -6.35 -5.54 -9.70
C PRO A 41 -7.77 -5.87 -10.15
N ALA A 42 -8.25 -5.30 -11.25
CA ALA A 42 -9.59 -5.57 -11.78
C ALA A 42 -9.78 -7.04 -12.22
N ARG A 43 -8.68 -7.74 -12.50
CA ARG A 43 -8.66 -9.14 -12.95
C ARG A 43 -8.21 -10.10 -11.85
N TYR A 44 -7.75 -9.59 -10.72
CA TYR A 44 -7.25 -10.41 -9.63
C TYR A 44 -8.41 -11.21 -8.99
N ARG A 45 -8.16 -12.49 -8.73
CA ARG A 45 -9.04 -13.38 -7.98
C ARG A 45 -8.29 -13.80 -6.73
N LEU A 46 -9.00 -13.78 -5.59
CA LEU A 46 -8.40 -14.19 -4.33
C LEU A 46 -7.97 -15.66 -4.43
N PRO A 47 -6.72 -15.99 -4.07
CA PRO A 47 -6.26 -17.36 -4.01
C PRO A 47 -7.00 -18.13 -2.91
N ARG A 48 -6.94 -19.45 -2.96
CA ARG A 48 -7.32 -20.28 -1.81
C ARG A 48 -6.34 -19.97 -0.65
N PRO A 49 -6.77 -20.06 0.62
CA PRO A 49 -5.87 -19.86 1.74
C PRO A 49 -4.70 -20.85 1.66
N GLU A 50 -3.49 -20.35 1.88
CA GLU A 50 -2.27 -21.16 1.93
C GLU A 50 -1.90 -21.44 3.40
N PRO A 51 -1.26 -22.58 3.72
CA PRO A 51 -0.83 -22.91 5.07
C PRO A 51 0.45 -22.14 5.49
N LEU A 52 0.60 -20.90 5.03
CA LEU A 52 1.76 -20.05 5.29
C LEU A 52 1.36 -18.87 6.18
N PRO A 53 2.18 -18.49 7.17
CA PRO A 53 1.93 -17.31 7.98
C PRO A 53 1.88 -16.04 7.11
N VAL A 54 0.81 -15.25 7.27
CA VAL A 54 0.70 -13.92 6.63
C VAL A 54 0.88 -12.85 7.69
N VAL A 55 1.88 -11.98 7.49
CA VAL A 55 2.13 -10.82 8.33
C VAL A 55 1.64 -9.58 7.60
N ALA A 56 0.51 -9.04 8.02
CA ALA A 56 -0.05 -7.81 7.46
C ALA A 56 0.47 -6.59 8.21
N LEU A 57 0.93 -5.57 7.48
CA LEU A 57 1.36 -4.28 8.03
C LEU A 57 0.44 -3.18 7.50
N ALA A 58 0.16 -2.17 8.31
CA ALA A 58 -0.56 -0.97 7.90
C ALA A 58 -0.02 0.30 8.58
N GLY A 59 -0.10 1.41 7.86
CA GLY A 59 0.05 2.74 8.44
C GLY A 59 -1.15 3.08 9.30
N SER A 60 -0.90 3.60 10.50
CA SER A 60 -1.93 4.09 11.44
C SER A 60 -2.91 5.10 10.83
N ARG A 61 -2.46 5.88 9.85
CA ARG A 61 -3.21 6.94 9.17
C ARG A 61 -3.39 6.67 7.67
N ASP A 62 -3.18 5.44 7.20
CA ASP A 62 -3.37 5.10 5.79
C ASP A 62 -4.88 5.11 5.41
N PRO A 63 -5.32 6.01 4.52
CA PRO A 63 -6.73 6.12 4.14
C PRO A 63 -7.20 5.03 3.17
N LEU A 64 -6.29 4.30 2.52
CA LEU A 64 -6.60 3.27 1.52
C LEU A 64 -6.43 1.85 2.07
N ALA A 65 -5.35 1.61 2.80
CA ALA A 65 -4.97 0.29 3.32
C ALA A 65 -4.70 0.33 4.83
N GLY A 66 -5.54 1.04 5.58
CA GLY A 66 -5.47 1.10 7.04
C GLY A 66 -5.75 -0.24 7.76
N PRO A 67 -5.61 -0.26 9.09
CA PRO A 67 -5.62 -1.50 9.90
C PRO A 67 -6.86 -2.40 9.69
N GLU A 68 -8.05 -1.81 9.56
CA GLU A 68 -9.29 -2.55 9.31
C GLU A 68 -9.33 -3.21 7.92
N VAL A 69 -8.72 -2.57 6.92
CA VAL A 69 -8.62 -3.11 5.56
C VAL A 69 -7.65 -4.28 5.55
N VAL A 70 -6.45 -4.10 6.11
CA VAL A 70 -5.41 -5.15 6.06
C VAL A 70 -5.70 -6.33 6.97
N ARG A 71 -6.55 -6.19 8.02
CA ARG A 71 -7.02 -7.32 8.85
C ARG A 71 -7.65 -8.44 8.02
N ARG A 72 -8.20 -8.09 6.86
CA ARG A 72 -8.82 -9.03 5.93
C ARG A 72 -7.84 -10.05 5.34
N TRP A 73 -6.54 -9.77 5.38
CA TRP A 73 -5.49 -10.70 4.94
C TRP A 73 -5.40 -11.95 5.80
N ALA A 74 -5.88 -11.93 7.04
CA ALA A 74 -5.99 -13.13 7.88
C ALA A 74 -6.83 -14.25 7.24
N ARG A 75 -7.71 -13.92 6.27
CA ARG A 75 -8.49 -14.92 5.52
C ARG A 75 -7.68 -15.69 4.48
N LEU A 76 -6.46 -15.25 4.18
CA LEU A 76 -5.58 -15.88 3.19
C LEU A 76 -4.59 -16.88 3.81
N SER A 77 -4.64 -17.05 5.13
CA SER A 77 -3.80 -17.97 5.90
C SER A 77 -4.66 -18.84 6.81
N SER A 78 -4.21 -20.07 7.07
CA SER A 78 -4.75 -20.89 8.15
C SER A 78 -4.23 -20.48 9.54
N GLU A 79 -3.22 -19.61 9.59
CA GLU A 79 -2.64 -19.06 10.82
C GLU A 79 -3.29 -17.70 11.12
N ALA A 80 -3.92 -17.56 12.29
CA ALA A 80 -4.53 -16.30 12.69
C ALA A 80 -3.46 -15.25 13.01
N SER A 81 -3.48 -14.11 12.30
CA SER A 81 -2.61 -12.97 12.62
C SER A 81 -3.41 -11.67 12.72
N ARG A 82 -2.99 -10.81 13.66
CA ARG A 82 -3.45 -9.42 13.72
C ARG A 82 -2.52 -8.55 12.88
N PRO A 83 -3.03 -7.52 12.20
CA PRO A 83 -2.17 -6.55 11.54
C PRO A 83 -1.25 -5.85 12.53
N HIS A 84 -0.03 -5.59 12.09
CA HIS A 84 0.89 -4.70 12.77
C HIS A 84 0.70 -3.29 12.28
N VAL A 85 0.46 -2.38 13.20
CA VAL A 85 0.23 -0.98 12.89
C VAL A 85 1.52 -0.21 13.13
N VAL A 86 2.04 0.42 12.08
CA VAL A 86 3.20 1.30 12.13
C VAL A 86 2.69 2.74 12.11
N ASP A 87 3.30 3.63 12.89
CA ASP A 87 2.97 5.05 12.80
C ASP A 87 3.26 5.56 11.36
N GLY A 88 2.39 6.40 10.81
CA GLY A 88 2.54 6.88 9.42
C GLY A 88 1.30 6.70 8.54
N GLY A 89 1.39 7.26 7.34
CA GLY A 89 0.36 7.22 6.29
C GLY A 89 0.54 6.03 5.35
N HIS A 90 0.15 6.19 4.08
CA HIS A 90 0.27 5.12 3.07
C HIS A 90 1.71 4.68 2.80
N LEU A 91 2.66 5.63 2.91
CA LEU A 91 4.09 5.38 2.75
C LEU A 91 4.82 5.17 4.09
N PHE A 92 4.13 4.63 5.10
CA PHE A 92 4.71 4.37 6.44
C PHE A 92 6.03 3.60 6.42
N HIS A 93 6.26 2.77 5.40
CA HIS A 93 7.49 1.99 5.24
C HIS A 93 8.69 2.84 4.77
N LEU A 94 8.45 3.97 4.12
CA LEU A 94 9.47 4.96 3.79
C LEU A 94 9.67 5.94 4.95
N ASP A 95 8.59 6.28 5.66
CA ASP A 95 8.64 7.19 6.81
C ASP A 95 9.33 6.55 8.02
N ASN A 96 9.07 5.25 8.25
CA ASN A 96 9.53 4.48 9.40
C ASN A 96 10.18 3.15 8.97
N PRO A 97 11.27 3.18 8.17
CA PRO A 97 11.86 1.97 7.60
C PRO A 97 12.39 1.02 8.67
N SER A 98 12.96 1.54 9.76
CA SER A 98 13.47 0.72 10.87
C SER A 98 12.35 -0.07 11.57
N ALA A 99 11.20 0.55 11.82
CA ALA A 99 10.07 -0.13 12.43
C ALA A 99 9.57 -1.30 11.57
N VAL A 100 9.56 -1.12 10.24
CA VAL A 100 9.17 -2.17 9.29
C VAL A 100 10.23 -3.27 9.21
N THR A 101 11.51 -2.93 9.07
CA THR A 101 12.58 -3.93 8.92
C THR A 101 12.82 -4.73 10.19
N SER A 102 12.74 -4.11 11.38
CA SER A 102 12.79 -4.83 12.66
C SER A 102 11.66 -5.84 12.77
N LEU A 103 10.44 -5.45 12.38
CA LEU A 103 9.30 -6.36 12.40
C LEU A 103 9.49 -7.55 11.47
N ILE A 104 10.02 -7.33 10.27
CA ILE A 104 10.33 -8.42 9.34
C ILE A 104 11.41 -9.33 9.94
N ALA A 105 12.47 -8.76 10.51
CA ALA A 105 13.55 -9.53 11.14
C ALA A 105 13.03 -10.42 12.28
N ASP A 106 12.18 -9.89 13.16
CA ASP A 106 11.57 -10.65 14.26
C ASP A 106 10.71 -11.83 13.79
N ARG A 107 10.21 -11.80 12.55
CA ARG A 107 9.38 -12.87 11.97
C ARG A 107 10.16 -13.90 11.18
N LEU A 108 11.41 -13.60 10.85
CA LEU A 108 12.32 -14.51 10.17
C LEU A 108 13.32 -15.18 11.13
N GLY A 109 13.26 -14.85 12.43
CA GLY A 109 14.08 -15.41 13.50
C GLY A 109 13.81 -16.87 13.79
#